data_AF-A0A7W6JBB7-F1
#
_entry.id   AF-A0A7W6JBB7-F1
#
_cell.length_a   1.000
_cell.length_b   1.000
_cell.length_c   1.000
_cell.angle_alpha   90.00
_cell.angle_beta   90.00
_cell.angle_gamma   90.00
#
_symmetry.space_group_name_H-M   'P 1'
#
loop_
_entity.id
_entity.type
_entity.pdbx_description
1 polymer ?
#
loop_
_entity_poly.entity_id
_entity_poly.type
_entity_poly.pdbx_seq_one_letter_code
_entity_poly.pdbx_strand_id
1 'polypeptide(L)' 'MMSGYVDDRPASCPTSGACRYQVLPRDGGWCVAVNGCRTEALPRRKAERLARALQVQADRLNHRPAARR' A
#
# COMPACT_ATOMS: atom_id res chain seq x y z
N MET A 1 28.91 14.26 -1.58
CA MET A 1 27.71 14.32 -0.71
C MET A 1 26.47 14.29 -1.58
N MET A 2 25.38 13.72 -1.05
CA MET A 2 24.02 13.60 -1.60
C MET A 2 23.76 12.56 -2.70
N SER A 3 23.17 11.45 -2.25
CA SER A 3 22.34 10.51 -3.00
C SER A 3 21.01 11.19 -3.37
N GLY A 4 20.56 11.05 -4.61
CA GLY A 4 19.32 11.66 -5.08
C GLY A 4 18.60 10.72 -6.06
N TYR A 5 18.01 9.64 -5.54
CA TYR A 5 17.08 8.83 -6.33
C TYR A 5 15.68 9.43 -6.21
N VAL A 6 15.32 10.24 -7.19
CA VAL A 6 13.97 10.78 -7.36
C VAL A 6 13.16 9.75 -8.14
N ASP A 7 12.46 8.86 -7.42
CA ASP A 7 11.37 8.07 -8.02
C ASP A 7 10.07 8.87 -7.91
N ASP A 8 9.99 9.98 -8.64
CA ASP A 8 8.76 10.77 -8.84
C ASP A 8 7.96 10.16 -9.99
N ARG A 9 7.52 8.91 -9.80
CA ARG A 9 6.36 8.43 -10.56
C ARG A 9 5.13 8.70 -9.71
N PRO A 10 4.28 9.68 -10.08
CA PRO A 10 2.96 9.78 -9.49
C PRO A 10 2.27 8.46 -9.83
N ALA A 11 2.10 7.61 -8.81
CA ALA A 11 1.28 6.43 -8.94
C ALA A 11 -0.12 6.95 -9.25
N SER A 12 -0.52 6.87 -10.52
CA SER A 12 -1.84 7.25 -11.01
C SER A 12 -2.87 6.83 -9.99
N CYS A 13 -3.45 7.81 -9.30
CA CYS A 13 -4.41 7.60 -8.24
C CYS A 13 -5.57 6.82 -8.86
N PRO A 14 -5.78 5.53 -8.56
CA PRO A 14 -6.94 4.85 -9.12
C PRO A 14 -8.17 5.46 -8.45
N THR A 15 -8.96 6.10 -9.31
CA THR A 15 -10.29 6.64 -9.11
C THR A 15 -11.09 5.86 -8.07
N SER A 16 -11.75 6.60 -7.17
CA SER A 16 -12.80 6.19 -6.24
C SER A 16 -13.43 4.82 -6.57
N GLY A 17 -13.20 3.83 -5.71
CA GLY A 17 -13.94 2.56 -5.79
C GLY A 17 -13.49 1.50 -4.79
N ALA A 18 -12.19 1.32 -4.57
CA ALA A 18 -11.68 0.47 -3.50
C ALA A 18 -10.19 0.78 -3.29
N CYS A 19 -9.80 1.26 -2.12
CA CYS A 19 -8.39 1.43 -1.75
C CYS A 19 -7.75 0.04 -1.62
N ARG A 20 -7.26 -0.52 -2.73
CA ARG A 20 -6.58 -1.81 -2.74
C ARG A 20 -5.11 -1.64 -2.39
N TYR A 21 -4.64 -2.44 -1.43
CA TYR A 21 -3.22 -2.53 -1.12
C TYR A 21 -2.50 -3.25 -2.27
N GLN A 22 -1.51 -2.59 -2.86
CA GLN A 22 -0.73 -3.12 -3.98
C GLN A 22 0.68 -3.45 -3.53
N VAL A 23 1.28 -4.51 -4.07
CA VAL A 23 2.69 -4.85 -3.85
C VAL A 23 3.50 -4.36 -5.04
N LEU A 24 4.43 -3.45 -4.80
CA LEU A 24 5.26 -2.82 -5.82
C LEU A 24 6.74 -3.13 -5.61
N PRO A 25 7.53 -3.30 -6.68
CA PRO A 25 8.97 -3.42 -6.58
C PRO A 25 9.60 -2.11 -6.08
N ARG A 26 10.67 -2.21 -5.28
CA ARG A 26 11.44 -1.08 -4.74
C ARG A 26 12.92 -1.46 -4.66
N ASP A 27 13.83 -0.49 -4.66
CA ASP A 27 15.25 -0.74 -4.39
C ASP A 27 15.43 -1.51 -3.07
N GLY A 28 16.06 -2.67 -3.16
CA GLY A 28 16.26 -3.57 -2.02
C GLY A 28 15.09 -4.52 -1.70
N GLY A 29 14.00 -4.54 -2.47
CA GLY A 29 12.93 -5.53 -2.32
C GLY A 29 11.56 -5.13 -2.85
N TRP A 30 10.55 -5.27 -2.01
CA TRP A 30 9.14 -5.02 -2.34
C TRP A 30 8.50 -4.17 -1.24
N CYS A 31 7.63 -3.26 -1.62
CA CYS A 31 6.86 -2.47 -0.67
C CYS A 31 5.36 -2.68 -0.92
N VAL A 32 4.53 -2.40 0.08
CA VAL A 32 3.09 -2.29 -0.16
C VAL A 32 2.68 -0.82 -0.20
N ALA A 33 1.86 -0.49 -1.19
CA ALA A 33 1.42 0.85 -1.51
C ALA A 33 -0.11 0.96 -1.44
N VAL A 34 -0.58 2.06 -0.89
CA VAL A 34 -2.00 2.43 -0.86
C VAL A 34 -2.10 3.95 -0.85
N ASN A 35 -2.96 4.54 -1.68
CA ASN A 35 -3.23 5.98 -1.71
C ASN A 35 -1.97 6.88 -1.72
N GLY A 36 -0.93 6.49 -2.46
CA GLY A 36 0.33 7.22 -2.55
C GLY A 36 1.32 6.98 -1.39
N CYS A 37 0.88 6.36 -0.29
CA CYS A 37 1.77 5.92 0.79
C CYS A 37 2.45 4.60 0.42
N ARG A 38 3.72 4.44 0.81
CA ARG A 38 4.53 3.23 0.58
C ARG A 38 5.23 2.81 1.87
N THR A 39 5.27 1.51 2.15
CA THR A 39 6.06 0.97 3.28
C THR A 39 7.55 0.89 2.94
N GLU A 40 8.37 0.59 3.95
CA GLU A 40 9.77 0.22 3.76
C GLU A 40 9.92 -1.04 2.87
N ALA A 41 11.14 -1.26 2.39
CA ALA A 41 11.48 -2.42 1.56
C ALA A 41 11.43 -3.71 2.40
N LEU A 42 10.67 -4.68 1.91
CA LEU A 42 10.43 -5.97 2.53
C LEU A 42 10.73 -7.09 1.53
N PRO A 43 11.08 -8.30 2.01
CA PRO A 43 11.07 -9.48 1.17
C PRO A 43 9.69 -9.70 0.52
N ARG A 44 9.67 -10.13 -0.74
CA ARG A 44 8.42 -10.30 -1.54
C ARG A 44 7.31 -11.02 -0.80
N ARG A 45 7.61 -12.18 -0.22
CA ARG A 45 6.63 -13.00 0.52
C ARG A 45 6.07 -12.28 1.75
N LYS A 46 6.86 -11.42 2.41
CA LYS A 46 6.39 -10.59 3.52
C LYS A 46 5.50 -9.47 3.02
N ALA A 47 5.87 -8.80 1.92
CA ALA A 47 5.04 -7.75 1.30
C ALA A 47 3.67 -8.28 0.84
N GLU A 48 3.62 -9.46 0.20
CA GLU A 48 2.38 -10.12 -0.22
C GLU A 48 1.47 -10.47 0.97
N ARG A 49 2.04 -11.06 2.04
CA ARG A 49 1.31 -11.36 3.27
C ARG A 49 0.78 -10.09 3.94
N LEU A 50 1.60 -9.03 3.99
CA LEU A 50 1.24 -7.76 4.59
C LEU A 50 0.11 -7.09 3.81
N ALA A 51 0.21 -7.00 2.48
CA ALA A 51 -0.84 -6.45 1.63
C ALA A 51 -2.17 -7.19 1.82
N ARG A 52 -2.14 -8.52 1.89
CA ARG A 52 -3.34 -9.33 2.13
C ARG A 52 -3.94 -9.08 3.52
N ALA A 53 -3.10 -9.00 4.56
CA ALA A 53 -3.56 -8.73 5.92
C ALA A 53 -4.20 -7.34 6.04
N LEU A 54 -3.56 -6.33 5.44
CA LEU A 54 -4.06 -4.96 5.41
C LEU A 54 -5.38 -4.85 4.64
N GLN A 55 -5.51 -5.54 3.51
CA GLN A 55 -6.77 -5.61 2.76
C GLN A 55 -7.88 -6.19 3.62
N VAL A 56 -7.66 -7.34 4.28
CA VAL A 56 -8.65 -7.96 5.17
C VAL A 56 -9.05 -7.04 6.32
N GLN A 57 -8.09 -6.31 6.89
CA GLN A 57 -8.39 -5.34 7.96
C GLN A 57 -9.21 -4.15 7.45
N ALA A 58 -8.86 -3.59 6.29
CA ALA A 58 -9.61 -2.51 5.67
C ALA A 58 -11.03 -2.95 5.27
N ASP A 59 -11.18 -4.14 4.70
CA ASP A 59 -12.49 -4.71 4.38
C ASP A 59 -13.33 -4.85 5.65
N ARG A 60 -12.78 -5.40 6.73
CA ARG A 60 -13.48 -5.49 8.04
C ARG A 60 -13.90 -4.14 8.60
N LEU A 61 -13.08 -3.10 8.44
CA LEU A 61 -13.41 -1.74 8.88
C LEU A 61 -14.52 -1.14 8.04
N ASN A 62 -14.49 -1.33 6.71
CA ASN A 62 -15.53 -0.84 5.81
C ASN A 62 -16.85 -1.59 5.97
N HIS A 63 -16.79 -2.88 6.33
CA HIS A 63 -17.97 -3.70 6.63
C HIS A 63 -18.52 -3.48 8.04
N ARG A 64 -17.81 -2.77 8.93
CA ARG A 64 -18.38 -2.34 10.20
C ARG A 64 -19.33 -1.18 9.87
N PRO A 65 -20.66 -1.35 9.99
CA PRO A 65 -21.55 -0.22 9.81
C PRO A 65 -21.11 0.83 10.83
N ALA A 66 -20.78 2.04 10.34
CA ALA A 66 -20.53 3.17 11.22
C ALA A 66 -21.72 3.24 12.16
N ALA A 67 -21.51 2.86 13.43
CA ALA A 67 -22.52 2.97 14.45
C ALA A 67 -22.78 4.47 14.58
N ARG A 68 -23.85 4.92 13.91
CA ARG A 68 -24.34 6.29 13.92
C ARG A 68 -24.43 6.71 15.39
N ARG A 69 -23.65 7.73 15.76
CA ARG A 69 -23.88 8.53 16.96
C ARG A 69 -24.87 9.64 16.62
#